data_AF-A0A2T3FNW4-F1
#
_entry.id   AF-A0A2T3FNW4-F1
#
_cell.length_a   1.000
_cell.length_b   1.000
_cell.length_c   1.000
_cell.angle_alpha   90.00
_cell.angle_beta   90.00
_cell.angle_gamma   90.00
#
_symmetry.space_group_name_H-M   'P 1'
#
loop_
_entity.id
_entity.type
_entity.pdbx_description
1 polymer ?
#
loop_
_entity_poly.entity_id
_entity_poly.type
_entity_poly.pdbx_seq_one_letter_code
_entity_poly.pdbx_strand_id
1 'polypeptide(L)'
;MKKLKLVGILVAVVLIGGVISISFINNNIAYKVEKELCETPLPEKTELIESISRAGKLTGNGNGMQYFGAILIQSELSLKELDDYYSDHRSNEWEYLVEIQEGQSIDVIDNETLNFGKEINDAGYYIVYSWERENSLLKELDI
;
A
#
# COMPACT_ATOMS: atom_id res chain seq x y z
N MET A 1 -15.78 -44.80 11.28
CA MET A 1 -16.54 -43.70 10.64
C MET A 1 -16.44 -42.37 11.39
N LYS A 2 -16.73 -42.27 12.70
CA LYS A 2 -16.66 -40.99 13.45
C LYS A 2 -15.27 -40.32 13.45
N LYS A 3 -14.19 -41.09 13.67
CA LYS A 3 -12.80 -40.58 13.63
C LYS A 3 -12.40 -40.05 12.25
N LEU A 4 -12.80 -40.74 11.17
CA LEU A 4 -12.53 -40.31 9.79
C LEU A 4 -13.26 -39.01 9.44
N LYS A 5 -14.51 -38.85 9.90
CA LYS A 5 -15.27 -37.60 9.76
C LYS A 5 -14.61 -36.44 10.51
N LEU A 6 -14.11 -36.68 11.73
CA LEU A 6 -13.40 -35.66 12.51
C LEU A 6 -12.09 -35.23 11.83
N VAL A 7 -11.30 -36.18 11.34
CA VAL A 7 -10.07 -35.88 10.57
C VAL A 7 -10.41 -35.09 9.31
N GLY A 8 -11.46 -35.48 8.58
CA GLY A 8 -11.92 -34.74 7.39
C GLY A 8 -12.32 -33.29 7.71
N ILE A 9 -13.03 -33.07 8.82
CA ILE A 9 -13.37 -31.71 9.28
C ILE A 9 -12.11 -30.93 9.61
N LEU A 10 -11.14 -31.53 10.32
CA LEU A 10 -9.91 -30.86 10.70
C LEU A 10 -9.09 -30.43 9.48
N VAL A 11 -8.97 -31.31 8.48
CA VAL A 11 -8.28 -31.00 7.21
C VAL A 11 -8.98 -29.86 6.48
N ALA A 12 -10.32 -29.88 6.40
CA ALA A 12 -11.08 -28.79 5.77
C ALA A 12 -10.87 -27.45 6.48
N VAL A 13 -10.87 -27.43 7.82
CA VAL A 13 -10.60 -26.22 8.61
C VAL A 13 -9.20 -25.67 8.34
N VAL A 14 -8.17 -26.53 8.28
CA VAL A 14 -6.80 -26.12 7.98
C VAL A 14 -6.69 -25.53 6.57
N LEU A 15 -7.33 -26.16 5.57
CA LEU A 15 -7.30 -25.67 4.19
C LEU A 15 -8.00 -24.30 4.07
N ILE A 16 -9.19 -24.15 4.65
CA ILE A 16 -9.93 -22.88 4.63
C ILE A 16 -9.15 -21.80 5.40
N GLY A 17 -8.62 -22.15 6.58
CA GLY A 17 -7.83 -21.24 7.40
C GLY A 17 -6.56 -20.77 6.68
N GLY A 18 -5.89 -21.67 5.95
CA GLY A 18 -4.74 -21.34 5.11
C GLY A 18 -5.08 -20.28 4.06
N VAL A 19 -6.16 -20.47 3.30
CA VAL A 19 -6.58 -19.52 2.26
C VAL A 19 -6.91 -18.14 2.84
N ILE A 20 -7.61 -18.07 3.97
CA ILE A 20 -7.95 -16.79 4.61
C ILE A 20 -6.68 -16.09 5.14
N SER A 21 -5.73 -16.86 5.67
CA SER A 21 -4.50 -16.29 6.23
C SER A 21 -3.64 -15.58 5.18
N ILE A 22 -3.68 -16.05 3.92
CA ILE A 22 -2.95 -15.44 2.81
C ILE A 22 -3.38 -13.98 2.61
N SER A 23 -4.68 -13.74 2.45
CA SER A 23 -5.20 -12.37 2.29
C SER A 23 -4.85 -11.47 3.47
N PHE A 24 -4.85 -12.01 4.68
CA PHE A 24 -4.47 -11.27 5.88
C PHE A 24 -2.98 -10.90 5.88
N ILE A 25 -2.10 -11.83 5.49
CA ILE A 25 -0.67 -11.57 5.38
C ILE A 25 -0.41 -10.49 4.34
N ASN A 26 -1.05 -10.58 3.16
CA ASN A 26 -0.84 -9.65 2.08
C ASN A 26 -1.25 -8.23 2.45
N ASN A 27 -2.44 -8.09 3.04
CA ASN A 27 -2.91 -6.79 3.53
C ASN A 27 -2.00 -6.24 4.63
N ASN A 28 -1.46 -7.11 5.49
CA ASN A 28 -0.52 -6.68 6.53
C ASN A 28 0.83 -6.24 5.96
N ILE A 29 1.29 -6.79 4.83
CA ILE A 29 2.50 -6.32 4.14
C ILE A 29 2.25 -4.91 3.59
N ALA A 30 1.14 -4.70 2.86
CA ALA A 30 0.79 -3.37 2.36
C ALA A 30 0.61 -2.34 3.50
N TYR A 31 -0.03 -2.75 4.60
CA TYR A 31 -0.18 -1.91 5.79
C TYR A 31 1.16 -1.50 6.41
N LYS A 32 2.21 -2.34 6.34
CA LYS A 32 3.53 -1.95 6.83
C LYS A 32 4.15 -0.84 5.98
N VAL A 33 3.94 -0.86 4.66
CA VAL A 33 4.42 0.20 3.76
C VAL A 33 3.73 1.53 4.10
N GLU A 34 2.39 1.51 4.25
CA GLU A 34 1.62 2.68 4.70
C GLU A 34 2.11 3.16 6.07
N LYS A 35 2.31 2.24 7.01
CA LYS A 35 2.74 2.56 8.36
C LYS A 35 4.12 3.23 8.38
N GLU A 36 5.07 2.74 7.57
CA GLU A 36 6.38 3.37 7.43
C GLU A 36 6.26 4.82 6.94
N LEU A 37 5.42 5.09 5.94
CA LEU A 37 5.14 6.45 5.46
C LEU A 37 4.53 7.35 6.57
N CYS A 38 3.58 6.82 7.35
CA CYS A 38 2.94 7.55 8.45
C CYS A 38 3.89 7.84 9.62
N GLU A 39 4.89 6.98 9.84
CA GLU A 39 5.88 7.14 10.92
C GLU A 39 7.07 8.02 10.52
N THR A 40 7.29 8.23 9.22
CA THR A 40 8.27 9.20 8.72
C THR A 40 7.88 10.61 9.18
N PRO A 41 8.84 11.40 9.73
CA PRO A 41 8.57 12.79 10.07
C PRO A 41 8.04 13.55 8.85
N LEU A 42 7.06 14.43 9.07
CA LEU A 42 6.59 15.32 8.02
C LEU A 42 7.54 16.50 7.86
N PRO A 43 7.73 17.03 6.64
CA PRO A 43 8.41 18.30 6.47
C PRO A 43 7.64 19.44 7.15
N GLU A 44 8.30 20.55 7.42
CA GLU A 44 7.62 21.72 7.97
C GLU A 44 6.46 22.17 7.07
N LYS A 45 5.44 22.81 7.67
CA LYS A 45 4.25 23.33 6.95
C LYS A 45 3.47 22.26 6.18
N THR A 46 3.52 21.02 6.67
CA THR A 46 2.86 19.87 6.06
C THR A 46 1.99 19.17 7.09
N GLU A 47 0.79 18.79 6.68
CA GLU A 47 -0.17 18.04 7.50
C GLU A 47 -0.51 16.71 6.81
N LEU A 48 -0.51 15.62 7.58
CA LEU A 48 -1.03 14.32 7.13
C LEU A 48 -2.56 14.34 7.21
N ILE A 49 -3.21 14.04 6.10
CA ILE A 49 -4.67 14.13 5.96
C ILE A 49 -5.31 12.75 6.02
N GLU A 50 -4.75 11.80 5.27
CA GLU A 50 -5.26 10.43 5.16
C GLU A 50 -4.12 9.48 4.79
N SER A 51 -4.29 8.19 5.08
CA SER A 51 -3.38 7.14 4.67
C SER A 51 -4.16 5.95 4.13
N ILE A 52 -3.56 5.19 3.22
CA ILE A 52 -4.17 4.02 2.62
C ILE A 52 -3.12 2.97 2.27
N SER A 53 -3.51 1.70 2.37
CA SER A 53 -2.73 0.57 1.88
C SER A 53 -3.57 -0.36 1.04
N ARG A 54 -2.93 -1.02 0.08
CA ARG A 54 -3.55 -2.04 -0.75
C ARG A 54 -2.56 -3.11 -1.17
N ALA A 55 -2.99 -4.37 -1.07
CA ALA A 55 -2.34 -5.50 -1.73
C ALA A 55 -3.19 -5.96 -2.91
N GLY A 56 -2.58 -6.23 -4.06
CA GLY A 56 -3.29 -6.71 -5.25
C GLY A 56 -2.45 -6.69 -6.52
N LYS A 57 -3.13 -6.88 -7.67
CA LYS A 57 -2.56 -6.61 -9.00
C LYS A 57 -2.90 -5.18 -9.38
N LEU A 58 -2.10 -4.24 -8.92
CA LEU A 58 -2.43 -2.82 -8.90
C LEU A 58 -2.01 -2.10 -10.19
N THR A 59 -0.87 -2.47 -10.78
CA THR A 59 -0.33 -1.85 -12.00
C THR A 59 0.17 -2.87 -13.01
N GLY A 60 0.16 -2.47 -14.28
CA GLY A 60 0.67 -3.27 -15.39
C GLY A 60 -0.04 -4.62 -15.58
N ASN A 61 0.57 -5.48 -16.41
CA ASN A 61 0.00 -6.77 -16.82
C ASN A 61 0.70 -7.98 -16.18
N GLY A 62 1.43 -7.76 -15.08
CA GLY A 62 2.14 -8.82 -14.36
C GLY A 62 1.19 -9.77 -13.61
N ASN A 63 1.72 -10.91 -13.18
CA ASN A 63 0.99 -11.85 -12.31
C ASN A 63 1.28 -11.69 -10.83
N GLY A 64 2.33 -10.93 -10.49
CA GLY A 64 2.80 -10.74 -9.12
C GLY A 64 1.83 -9.96 -8.25
N MET A 65 1.74 -10.38 -6.99
CA MET A 65 1.15 -9.58 -5.93
C MET A 65 2.01 -8.32 -5.70
N GLN A 66 1.36 -7.17 -5.63
CA GLN A 66 1.98 -5.89 -5.33
C GLN A 66 1.41 -5.36 -4.02
N TYR A 67 2.24 -4.62 -3.29
CA TYR A 67 1.89 -4.05 -2.00
C TYR A 67 2.19 -2.56 -2.05
N PHE A 68 1.14 -1.76 -1.90
CA PHE A 68 1.15 -0.32 -2.04
C PHE A 68 0.77 0.30 -0.70
N GLY A 69 1.48 1.37 -0.34
CA GLY A 69 1.10 2.26 0.74
C GLY A 69 1.21 3.71 0.27
N ALA A 70 0.28 4.55 0.70
CA ALA A 70 0.28 5.97 0.39
C ALA A 70 -0.24 6.81 1.54
N ILE A 71 0.24 8.04 1.61
CA ILE A 71 -0.30 9.10 2.44
C ILE A 71 -0.73 10.27 1.57
N LEU A 72 -1.85 10.89 1.95
CA LEU A 72 -2.27 12.18 1.44
C LEU A 72 -1.78 13.25 2.40
N ILE A 73 -0.97 14.18 1.89
CA ILE A 73 -0.50 15.34 2.66
C ILE A 73 -1.01 16.63 2.06
N GLN A 74 -1.23 17.63 2.92
CA GLN A 74 -1.44 19.01 2.51
C GLN A 74 -0.20 19.83 2.90
N SER A 75 0.35 20.60 1.97
CA SER A 75 1.58 21.35 2.20
C SER A 75 1.60 22.71 1.49
N GLU A 76 2.25 23.68 2.12
CA GLU A 76 2.64 24.95 1.47
C GLU A 76 3.93 24.82 0.63
N LEU A 77 4.64 23.70 0.76
CA LEU A 77 5.86 23.43 0.00
C LEU A 77 5.55 23.07 -1.45
N SER A 78 6.48 23.41 -2.34
CA SER A 78 6.39 22.97 -3.73
C SER A 78 6.63 21.47 -3.88
N LEU A 79 6.17 20.90 -5.00
CA LEU A 79 6.44 19.49 -5.34
C LEU A 79 7.93 19.15 -5.25
N LYS A 80 8.79 20.05 -5.72
CA LYS A 80 10.24 19.84 -5.70
C LYS A 80 10.80 19.82 -4.28
N GLU A 81 10.35 20.71 -3.40
CA GLU A 81 10.81 20.73 -2.01
C GLU A 81 10.37 19.47 -1.25
N LEU A 82 9.17 18.98 -1.53
CA LEU A 82 8.69 17.70 -0.98
C LEU A 82 9.48 16.52 -1.55
N ASP A 83 9.72 16.49 -2.86
CA ASP A 83 10.53 15.44 -3.51
C ASP A 83 11.97 15.42 -2.96
N ASP A 84 12.61 16.59 -2.83
CA ASP A 84 13.93 16.73 -2.24
C ASP A 84 13.94 16.20 -0.78
N TYR A 85 12.93 16.53 0.02
CA TYR A 85 12.80 16.06 1.41
C TYR A 85 12.68 14.53 1.49
N TYR A 86 11.77 13.96 0.71
CA TYR A 86 11.50 12.52 0.74
C TYR A 86 12.62 11.70 0.07
N SER A 87 13.44 12.32 -0.78
CA SER A 87 14.57 11.65 -1.43
C SER A 87 15.58 11.06 -0.45
N ASP A 88 15.77 11.69 0.72
CA ASP A 88 16.65 11.20 1.79
C ASP A 88 16.14 9.91 2.44
N HIS A 89 14.84 9.61 2.29
CA HIS A 89 14.20 8.39 2.80
C HIS A 89 14.15 7.27 1.76
N ARG A 90 14.44 7.56 0.48
CA ARG A 90 14.37 6.58 -0.62
C ARG A 90 15.53 5.59 -0.56
N SER A 91 15.22 4.31 -0.46
CA SER A 91 16.22 3.26 -0.67
C SER A 91 16.30 2.81 -2.14
N ASN A 92 15.25 3.06 -2.92
CA ASN A 92 15.15 2.71 -4.34
C ASN A 92 14.14 3.63 -5.06
N GLU A 93 13.95 3.41 -6.35
CA GLU A 93 13.09 4.22 -7.23
C GLU A 93 11.58 4.04 -7.03
N TRP A 94 11.15 3.12 -6.15
CA TRP A 94 9.75 2.80 -5.87
C TRP A 94 9.30 3.20 -4.47
N GLU A 95 10.15 3.89 -3.71
CA GLU A 95 9.87 4.34 -2.35
C GLU A 95 9.78 5.86 -2.28
N TYR A 96 8.91 6.35 -1.40
CA TYR A 96 8.67 7.77 -1.10
C TYR A 96 8.52 8.66 -2.33
N LEU A 97 7.82 8.18 -3.34
CA LEU A 97 7.50 8.93 -4.55
C LEU A 97 6.48 10.01 -4.21
N VAL A 98 6.68 11.22 -4.74
CA VAL A 98 5.83 12.38 -4.45
C VAL A 98 5.20 12.86 -5.74
N GLU A 99 3.87 12.97 -5.76
CA GLU A 99 3.13 13.50 -6.89
C GLU A 99 2.05 14.49 -6.42
N ILE A 100 1.63 15.39 -7.31
CA ILE A 100 0.48 16.27 -7.07
C ILE A 100 -0.77 15.41 -7.11
N GLN A 101 -1.63 15.55 -6.10
CA GLN A 101 -2.88 14.80 -6.04
C GLN A 101 -4.04 15.69 -6.55
N GLU A 102 -4.54 15.40 -7.76
CA GLU A 102 -5.66 16.11 -8.37
C GLU A 102 -6.96 15.32 -8.19
N GLY A 103 -7.73 15.64 -7.15
CA GLY A 103 -8.95 14.91 -6.82
C GLY A 103 -8.68 13.63 -6.03
N GLN A 104 -9.70 12.79 -5.87
CA GLN A 104 -9.67 11.65 -4.95
C GLN A 104 -8.95 10.40 -5.50
N SER A 105 -8.87 10.26 -6.82
CA SER A 105 -8.36 9.06 -7.50
C SER A 105 -6.84 8.97 -7.43
N ILE A 106 -6.31 7.80 -7.09
CA ILE A 106 -4.87 7.54 -7.09
C ILE A 106 -4.47 7.02 -8.47
N ASP A 107 -3.93 7.91 -9.31
CA ASP A 107 -3.71 7.64 -10.73
C ASP A 107 -2.52 6.72 -11.02
N VAL A 108 -1.65 6.46 -10.03
CA VAL A 108 -0.57 5.47 -10.14
C VAL A 108 -1.10 4.02 -10.10
N ILE A 109 -2.40 3.79 -9.89
CA ILE A 109 -3.02 2.47 -9.88
C ILE A 109 -3.83 2.27 -11.18
N ASP A 110 -3.44 1.30 -12.01
CA ASP A 110 -4.05 1.08 -13.34
C ASP A 110 -5.26 0.14 -13.31
N ASN A 111 -5.14 -0.96 -12.56
CA ASN A 111 -6.02 -2.12 -12.71
C ASN A 111 -7.26 -2.06 -11.81
N GLU A 112 -7.27 -1.15 -10.85
CA GLU A 112 -8.38 -0.92 -9.94
C GLU A 112 -8.50 0.55 -9.57
N THR A 113 -9.68 0.96 -9.11
CA THR A 113 -9.89 2.31 -8.59
C THR A 113 -9.58 2.31 -7.10
N LEU A 114 -8.56 3.08 -6.71
CA LEU A 114 -8.23 3.37 -5.32
C LEU A 114 -8.37 4.87 -5.10
N ASN A 115 -9.11 5.26 -4.06
CA ASN A 115 -9.42 6.66 -3.79
C ASN A 115 -9.10 7.04 -2.35
N PHE A 116 -8.64 8.26 -2.15
CA PHE A 116 -8.72 8.92 -0.85
C PHE A 116 -10.16 9.29 -0.52
N GLY A 117 -10.55 9.17 0.74
CA GLY A 117 -11.85 9.61 1.25
C GLY A 117 -11.98 11.13 1.31
N LYS A 118 -10.89 11.87 1.50
CA LYS A 118 -10.87 13.34 1.47
C LYS A 118 -11.26 13.87 0.08
N GLU A 119 -12.29 14.71 0.03
CA GLU A 119 -12.60 15.49 -1.17
C GLU A 119 -11.50 16.54 -1.39
N ILE A 120 -10.88 16.51 -2.57
CA ILE A 120 -9.78 17.39 -2.97
C ILE A 120 -10.31 18.33 -4.05
N ASN A 121 -10.55 19.57 -3.66
CA ASN A 121 -11.14 20.63 -4.47
C ASN A 121 -10.25 21.87 -4.61
N ASP A 122 -9.13 21.90 -3.91
CA ASP A 122 -8.16 22.99 -3.87
C ASP A 122 -6.74 22.47 -4.13
N ALA A 123 -5.79 23.40 -4.36
CA ALA A 123 -4.38 23.07 -4.56
C ALA A 123 -3.65 22.77 -3.23
N GLY A 124 -2.43 22.25 -3.34
CA GLY A 124 -1.55 21.99 -2.19
C GLY A 124 -1.71 20.60 -1.58
N TYR A 125 -2.40 19.69 -2.27
CA TYR A 125 -2.48 18.28 -1.91
C TYR A 125 -1.46 17.47 -2.72
N TYR A 126 -0.78 16.56 -2.03
CA TYR A 126 0.23 15.69 -2.60
C TYR A 126 0.02 14.28 -2.08
N ILE A 127 0.27 13.31 -2.94
CA ILE A 127 0.40 11.92 -2.55
C ILE A 127 1.88 11.62 -2.33
N VAL A 128 2.19 10.95 -1.23
CA VAL A 128 3.49 10.30 -1.03
C VAL A 128 3.25 8.82 -0.92
N TYR A 129 3.90 8.02 -1.78
CA TYR A 129 3.63 6.59 -1.85
C TYR A 129 4.89 5.76 -2.04
N SER A 130 4.76 4.49 -1.64
CA SER A 130 5.82 3.49 -1.74
C SER A 130 5.24 2.15 -2.18
N TRP A 131 6.09 1.35 -2.80
CA TRP A 131 5.84 -0.05 -3.10
C TRP A 131 6.73 -0.94 -2.24
N GLU A 132 6.21 -2.08 -1.78
CA GLU A 132 7.02 -3.01 -1.00
C GLU A 132 8.16 -3.63 -1.84
N ARG A 133 9.28 -3.81 -1.16
CA ARG A 133 10.52 -4.37 -1.71
C ARG A 133 10.31 -5.79 -2.26
N GLU A 134 11.03 -6.13 -3.32
CA GLU A 134 11.19 -7.54 -3.71
C GLU A 134 12.03 -8.28 -2.68
N ASN A 135 11.43 -8.95 -1.68
CA ASN A 135 12.04 -10.09 -0.96
C ASN A 135 11.10 -10.75 0.07
N SER A 136 9.86 -11.07 -0.31
CA SER A 136 9.06 -12.00 0.48
C SER A 136 8.90 -13.33 -0.28
N LEU A 137 9.13 -14.46 0.43
CA LEU A 137 8.85 -15.81 -0.09
C LEU A 137 7.41 -15.95 -0.62
N LEU A 138 6.50 -15.10 -0.15
CA LEU A 138 5.10 -15.09 -0.58
C LEU A 138 4.93 -14.46 -1.97
N LYS A 139 5.70 -13.41 -2.28
CA LYS A 139 5.76 -12.81 -3.62
C LYS A 139 6.27 -13.81 -4.67
N GLU A 140 7.24 -14.66 -4.32
CA GLU A 140 7.71 -15.74 -5.22
C GLU A 140 6.65 -16.81 -5.48
N LEU A 141 5.71 -17.00 -4.55
CA LEU A 141 4.66 -17.99 -4.66
C LEU A 141 3.38 -17.42 -5.32
N ASP A 142 3.35 -16.13 -5.66
CA ASP A 142 2.13 -15.39 -6.07
C ASP A 142 0.98 -15.58 -5.07
N ILE A 143 1.31 -15.74 -3.79
CA ILE A 143 0.39 -16.02 -2.69
C ILE A 143 0.15 -14.74 -1.90
#